data_AF-A0A3B8VCU7-F1
#
_entry.id   AF-A0A3B8VCU7-F1
#
_cell.length_a   1.000
_cell.length_b   1.000
_cell.length_c   1.000
_cell.angle_alpha   90.00
_cell.angle_beta   90.00
_cell.angle_gamma   90.00
#
_symmetry.space_group_name_H-M   'P 1'
#
loop_
_entity.id
_entity.type
_entity.pdbx_description
1 polymer ?
#
loop_
_entity_poly.entity_id
_entity_poly.type
_entity_poly.pdbx_seq_one_letter_code
_entity_poly.pdbx_strand_id
1 'polypeptide(L)'
;MIGADYLYSASLWGEKSLHCAIAEESFVFRCSDGTTIGKRQIARMDIDHHFSYDSIRIILKNGKIKTAVAENKQIAVRENGAYKLYSLAKIDSVITGT
;
A
#
# COMPACT_ATOMS: atom_id res chain seq x y z
N MET A 1 12.66 15.00 -7.81
CA MET A 1 11.83 14.07 -8.59
C MET A 1 10.74 13.61 -7.64
N ILE A 2 9.46 13.90 -7.90
CA ILE A 2 8.37 13.26 -7.12
C ILE A 2 8.28 11.85 -7.69
N GLY A 3 8.87 10.87 -7.01
CA GLY A 3 8.74 9.48 -7.41
C GLY A 3 7.26 9.10 -7.38
N ALA A 4 6.78 8.45 -8.43
CA ALA A 4 5.42 7.96 -8.44
C ALA A 4 5.29 6.67 -7.63
N ASP A 5 4.07 6.42 -7.17
CA ASP A 5 3.70 5.17 -6.51
C ASP A 5 2.99 4.24 -7.50
N TYR A 6 3.09 2.93 -7.23
CA TYR A 6 2.43 1.89 -7.99
C TYR A 6 1.58 1.01 -7.09
N LEU A 7 0.33 0.77 -7.49
CA LEU A 7 -0.52 -0.26 -6.91
C LEU A 7 -0.61 -1.41 -7.91
N TYR A 8 -0.43 -2.64 -7.44
CA TYR A 8 -0.55 -3.84 -8.26
C TYR A 8 -1.69 -4.71 -7.78
N SER A 9 -2.43 -5.27 -8.73
CA SER A 9 -3.46 -6.26 -8.45
C SER A 9 -3.53 -7.32 -9.54
N ALA A 10 -3.70 -8.56 -9.13
CA ALA A 10 -3.91 -9.69 -9.97
C ALA A 10 -5.29 -9.59 -10.59
N SER A 11 -5.37 -9.98 -11.86
CA SER A 11 -6.63 -10.13 -12.56
C SER A 11 -6.59 -11.39 -13.41
N LEU A 12 -7.77 -11.83 -13.87
CA LEU A 12 -7.90 -12.98 -14.78
C LEU A 12 -7.07 -12.84 -16.07
N TRP A 13 -6.66 -11.61 -16.42
CA TRP A 13 -5.93 -11.28 -17.64
C TRP A 13 -4.46 -10.91 -17.38
N GLY A 14 -3.95 -11.25 -16.20
CA GLY A 14 -2.61 -10.88 -15.73
C GLY A 14 -2.62 -9.74 -14.70
N GLU A 15 -1.44 -9.38 -14.22
CA GLU A 15 -1.25 -8.29 -13.26
C GLU A 15 -1.62 -6.95 -13.89
N LYS A 16 -2.35 -6.14 -13.13
CA LYS A 16 -2.65 -4.74 -13.46
C LYS A 16 -1.86 -3.85 -12.52
N SER A 17 -1.34 -2.75 -13.05
CA SER A 17 -0.66 -1.72 -12.28
C SER A 17 -1.33 -0.36 -12.44
N LEU A 18 -1.49 0.37 -11.34
CA LEU A 18 -1.91 1.77 -11.32
C LEU A 18 -0.71 2.66 -11.00
N HIS A 19 -0.38 3.59 -11.90
CA HIS A 19 0.60 4.65 -11.67
C HIS A 19 -0.09 5.86 -11.02
N CYS A 20 0.28 6.22 -9.79
CA CYS A 20 -0.45 7.21 -9.02
C CYS A 20 0.42 7.94 -7.99
N ALA A 21 -0.17 8.88 -7.25
CA ALA A 21 0.42 9.46 -6.05
C ALA A 21 -0.48 9.16 -4.84
N ILE A 22 -0.05 8.25 -3.96
CA ILE A 22 -0.75 7.89 -2.74
C ILE A 22 -0.67 9.06 -1.75
N ALA A 23 -1.82 9.46 -1.19
CA ALA A 23 -1.92 10.49 -0.16
C ALA A 23 -1.30 10.00 1.15
N GLU A 24 -0.37 10.76 1.74
CA GLU A 24 0.42 10.33 2.90
C GLU A 24 -0.45 9.97 4.10
N GLU A 25 -1.50 10.76 4.34
CA GLU A 25 -2.44 10.60 5.43
C GLU A 25 -3.24 9.30 5.37
N SER A 26 -3.44 8.76 4.16
CA SER A 26 -4.18 7.50 3.96
C SER A 26 -3.30 6.25 4.11
N PHE A 27 -1.97 6.44 4.14
CA PHE A 27 -0.99 5.37 4.02
C PHE A 27 -0.10 5.27 5.27
N VAL A 28 -0.78 5.08 6.40
CA VAL A 28 -0.19 4.93 7.74
C VAL A 28 -0.63 3.59 8.34
N PHE A 29 0.32 2.79 8.83
CA PHE A 29 0.06 1.45 9.36
C PHE A 29 0.58 1.30 10.78
N ARG A 30 -0.27 0.80 11.67
CA ARG A 30 0.13 0.33 13.00
C ARG A 30 0.61 -1.12 12.86
N CYS A 31 1.87 -1.36 13.17
CA CYS A 31 2.51 -2.66 13.06
C CYS A 31 2.24 -3.50 14.31
N SER A 32 2.42 -4.82 14.18
CA SER A 32 2.20 -5.80 15.25
C SER A 32 3.09 -5.55 16.49
N ASP A 33 4.24 -4.91 16.31
CA ASP A 33 5.17 -4.52 17.39
C ASP A 33 4.82 -3.17 18.05
N GLY A 34 3.66 -2.60 17.71
CA GLY A 34 3.18 -1.32 18.23
C GLY A 34 3.74 -0.08 17.52
N THR A 35 4.68 -0.23 16.58
CA THR A 35 5.22 0.90 15.82
C THR A 35 4.24 1.41 14.77
N THR A 36 4.25 2.72 14.52
CA THR A 36 3.49 3.33 13.43
C THR A 36 4.44 3.68 12.28
N ILE A 37 4.14 3.18 11.09
CA ILE A 37 4.93 3.41 9.87
C ILE A 37 4.09 4.21 8.87
N GLY A 38 4.62 5.34 8.41
CA GLY A 38 4.01 6.15 7.35
C GLY A 38 4.65 5.92 5.99
N LYS A 39 3.95 6.35 4.92
CA LYS A 39 4.38 6.22 3.52
C LYS A 39 5.86 6.50 3.28
N ARG A 40 6.39 7.60 3.83
CA ARG A 40 7.78 8.03 3.59
C ARG A 40 8.83 6.99 4.01
N GLN A 41 8.49 6.10 4.93
CA GLN A 41 9.37 5.05 5.43
C GLN A 41 9.22 3.75 4.65
N ILE A 42 8.12 3.57 3.93
CA ILE A 42 7.79 2.37 3.18
C ILE A 42 8.55 2.41 1.85
N ALA A 43 9.02 1.25 1.39
CA ALA A 43 9.53 1.05 0.04
C ALA A 43 8.57 0.17 -0.75
N ARG A 44 8.08 -0.90 -0.12
CA ARG A 44 7.15 -1.86 -0.71
C ARG A 44 6.24 -2.45 0.36
N MET A 45 5.03 -2.81 -0.04
CA MET A 45 4.14 -3.68 0.71
C MET A 45 3.72 -4.86 -0.14
N ASP A 46 3.70 -6.03 0.48
CA ASP A 46 3.07 -7.24 -0.05
C ASP A 46 1.86 -7.56 0.85
N ILE A 47 0.71 -7.84 0.25
CA ILE A 47 -0.56 -7.98 0.94
C ILE A 47 -1.08 -9.40 0.71
N ASP A 48 -1.47 -10.06 1.80
CA ASP A 48 -2.03 -11.40 1.80
C ASP A 48 -3.47 -11.35 2.32
N HIS A 49 -4.40 -11.67 1.43
CA HIS A 49 -5.83 -11.48 1.62
C HIS A 49 -6.45 -12.65 2.38
N HIS A 50 -6.97 -12.37 3.58
CA HIS A 50 -7.78 -13.32 4.33
C HIS A 50 -9.26 -12.94 4.21
N PHE A 51 -10.15 -13.87 4.57
CA PHE A 51 -11.60 -13.65 4.45
C PHE A 51 -12.09 -12.40 5.21
N SER A 52 -11.50 -12.09 6.37
CA SER A 52 -11.93 -10.99 7.25
C SER A 52 -10.91 -9.86 7.42
N TYR A 53 -9.67 -10.03 6.97
CA TYR A 53 -8.61 -9.03 7.12
C TYR A 53 -7.50 -9.22 6.09
N ASP A 54 -6.65 -8.22 5.95
CA ASP A 54 -5.44 -8.28 5.14
C ASP A 54 -4.21 -8.36 6.06
N SER A 55 -3.34 -9.34 5.81
CA SER A 55 -2.00 -9.37 6.40
C SER A 55 -1.04 -8.61 5.50
N ILE A 56 -0.22 -7.74 6.08
CA ILE A 56 0.63 -6.84 5.32
C ILE A 56 2.07 -7.04 5.73
N ARG A 57 2.91 -7.41 4.77
CA ARG A 57 4.37 -7.39 4.91
C ARG A 57 4.90 -6.06 4.37
N ILE A 58 5.41 -5.22 5.26
CA ILE A 58 5.91 -3.87 4.96
C ILE A 58 7.44 -3.91 4.91
N ILE A 59 8.01 -3.64 3.74
CA ILE A 59 9.45 -3.47 3.54
C ILE A 59 9.75 -1.97 3.62
N LEU A 60 10.58 -1.57 4.58
CA LEU A 60 10.97 -0.19 4.79
C LEU A 60 12.13 0.21 3.86
N LYS A 61 12.31 1.51 3.59
CA LYS A 61 13.42 2.06 2.79
C LYS A 61 14.81 1.73 3.36
N ASN A 62 14.90 1.40 4.66
CA ASN A 62 16.15 0.95 5.30
C ASN A 62 16.33 -0.58 5.28
N GLY A 63 15.51 -1.31 4.53
CA GLY A 63 15.56 -2.77 4.40
C GLY A 63 14.93 -3.56 5.55
N LYS A 64 14.52 -2.91 6.65
CA LYS A 64 13.82 -3.60 7.75
C LYS A 64 12.42 -4.01 7.30
N ILE A 65 11.93 -5.11 7.86
CA ILE A 65 10.60 -5.63 7.60
C ILE A 65 9.73 -5.41 8.84
N LYS A 66 8.49 -4.99 8.61
CA LYS A 66 7.42 -4.91 9.61
C LYS A 66 6.20 -5.66 9.10
N THR A 67 5.33 -6.03 10.02
CA THR A 67 4.03 -6.64 9.70
C THR A 67 2.91 -5.81 10.29
N ALA A 68 1.81 -5.73 9.58
CA ALA A 68 0.58 -5.09 10.05
C ALA A 68 -0.63 -5.93 9.63
N VAL A 69 -1.75 -5.68 10.29
CA VAL A 69 -3.07 -6.20 9.90
C VAL A 69 -3.95 -5.01 9.60
N ALA A 70 -4.75 -5.11 8.53
CA ALA A 70 -5.73 -4.10 8.19
C ALA A 70 -7.09 -4.73 7.91
N GLU A 71 -8.14 -4.13 8.45
CA GLU A 71 -9.52 -4.51 8.20
C GLU A 71 -10.20 -3.38 7.43
N ASN A 72 -10.79 -3.70 6.26
CA ASN A 72 -11.57 -2.77 5.44
C ASN A 72 -10.85 -1.45 5.09
N LYS A 73 -9.52 -1.45 5.06
CA LYS A 73 -8.75 -0.23 4.83
C LYS A 73 -8.91 0.27 3.40
N GLN A 74 -9.00 1.58 3.26
CA GLN A 74 -8.95 2.27 1.98
C GLN A 74 -7.67 3.09 1.90
N ILE A 75 -7.11 3.16 0.71
CA ILE A 75 -6.00 4.05 0.38
C ILE A 75 -6.49 5.09 -0.60
N ALA A 76 -6.04 6.30 -0.40
CA ALA A 76 -6.43 7.41 -1.23
C ALA A 76 -5.29 7.81 -2.15
N VAL A 77 -5.60 8.00 -3.43
CA VAL A 77 -4.60 8.27 -4.45
C VAL A 77 -5.04 9.43 -5.33
N ARG A 78 -4.06 10.16 -5.84
CA ARG A 78 -4.23 11.12 -6.91
C ARG A 78 -3.79 10.48 -8.23
N GLU A 79 -4.70 10.49 -9.20
CA GLU A 79 -4.45 10.06 -10.57
C GLU A 79 -5.10 11.08 -11.51
N ASN A 80 -4.34 11.59 -12.49
CA ASN A 80 -4.83 12.55 -13.49
C ASN A 80 -5.57 13.76 -12.89
N GLY A 81 -5.11 14.27 -11.74
CA GLY A 81 -5.71 15.40 -11.04
C GLY A 81 -6.96 15.07 -10.20
N ALA A 82 -7.46 13.84 -10.25
CA ALA A 82 -8.62 13.39 -9.46
C ALA A 82 -8.19 12.60 -8.22
N TYR A 83 -8.95 12.76 -7.14
CA TYR A 83 -8.78 11.98 -5.91
C TYR A 83 -9.68 10.74 -5.96
N LYS A 84 -9.10 9.55 -5.75
CA LYS A 84 -9.81 8.27 -5.79
C LYS A 84 -9.48 7.44 -4.56
N LEU A 85 -10.44 6.63 -4.13
CA LEU A 85 -10.28 5.68 -3.03
C LEU A 85 -10.23 4.25 -3.60
N TYR A 86 -9.23 3.49 -3.19
CA TYR A 86 -9.10 2.07 -3.50
C TYR A 86 -9.12 1.26 -2.22
N SER A 87 -9.86 0.15 -2.24
CA SER A 87 -9.84 -0.81 -1.11
C SER A 87 -8.52 -1.57 -1.12
N LEU A 88 -7.88 -1.68 0.04
CA LEU A 88 -6.63 -2.43 0.20
C LEU A 88 -6.82 -3.92 -0.10
N ALA A 89 -8.00 -4.47 0.20
CA ALA A 89 -8.39 -5.85 -0.08
C ALA A 89 -8.48 -6.20 -1.58
N LYS A 90 -8.18 -5.25 -2.48
CA LYS A 90 -8.12 -5.44 -3.94
C LYS A 90 -6.72 -5.21 -4.51
N ILE A 91 -5.72 -5.06 -3.64
CA ILE A 91 -4.35 -4.69 -3.99
C ILE A 91 -3.43 -5.76 -3.41
N ASP A 92 -2.61 -6.38 -4.25
CA ASP A 92 -1.70 -7.43 -3.82
C ASP A 92 -0.34 -6.85 -3.40
N SER A 93 0.10 -5.78 -4.07
CA SER A 93 1.34 -5.11 -3.69
C SER A 93 1.36 -3.63 -4.01
N VAL A 94 2.20 -2.91 -3.28
CA VAL A 94 2.41 -1.47 -3.45
C VAL A 94 3.90 -1.20 -3.51
N ILE A 95 4.34 -0.37 -4.46
CA ILE A 95 5.69 0.20 -4.48
C ILE A 95 5.55 1.71 -4.32
N THR A 96 6.25 2.27 -3.34
CA THR A 96 6.19 3.70 -3.06
C THR A 96 7.37 4.43 -3.69
N GLY A 97 7.11 5.61 -4.26
CA GLY A 97 8.14 6.49 -4.81
C GLY A 97 9.12 7.00 -3.73
N THR A 98 10.36 7.25 -4.16
CA THR A 98 11.40 7.85 -3.31
C THR A 98 11.14 9.30 -2.99
#